data_AF-A0A8T4WPY0-F1
#
_entry.id   AF-A0A8T4WPY0-F1
#
_cell.length_a   1.000
_cell.length_b   1.000
_cell.length_c   1.000
_cell.angle_alpha   90.00
_cell.angle_beta   90.00
_cell.angle_gamma   90.00
#
_symmetry.space_group_name_H-M   'P 1'
#
loop_
_entity.id
_entity.type
_entity.pdbx_description
1 polymer ?
#
loop_
_entity_poly.entity_id
_entity_poly.type
_entity_poly.pdbx_seq_one_letter_code
_entity_poly.pdbx_strand_id
1 'polypeptide(L)'
;MAENSKHIGPDEKLVYKFGAGQADGTEEMRNELGGKGASMAGMTRLNLPVPPGFTIPTKVCNYYFEIGGLPEEMKEQALEALEWVEEIMDAKFGDPDNPLLVSARSGARKSMPGMMDTVLNVGLTTETIPGMIKQTDNPRFVYDTYRRLITMYADVVMEMAEGIIPEEGQGIRVQLERLMRKRRIEKRYIDDTDFTAEDLKELCEDFKVRIKEVLGREFPDDPYEQLWGAIAAVFKSWNNPRSVSYRKIEGIPDHWGTACTVQSMVYGNMGPGSATGVAFTRNPATGANEFYGEVLFNAQGEDVVAGIRTPNPLNEESKNEQNRELESLESKMPEIYDELCEVRETLERHSRDMVDLEFTIQEGKLYIVQYRVGKRTATAALNMAMDMLEESLIDEETMVLRLKPEQLGQLLYPVIDPDAEEEAEPIAKGLPAGPGGASGHIVFTSDDAVEWADRGKDVILVREETSPEDVEGMRASVATLTARGGMTSHAALVTRGWGKCCIVGAAALQIDAIEKQMTVDGEVYEQGDVLTLNGTTGLVYEGELPMRDSTSNPRLIEFMESVDKYRILGVRANADNPEDAQQALEFGAEGIGLLR
;
A
#
# COMPACT_ATOMS: atom_id res chain seq x y z
N MET A 1 26.70 12.94 12.45
CA MET A 1 26.75 14.41 12.62
C MET A 1 25.40 14.85 13.15
N ALA A 2 25.33 15.10 14.45
CA ALA A 2 24.15 15.57 15.15
C ALA A 2 24.37 17.06 15.44
N GLU A 3 23.98 17.94 14.51
CA GLU A 3 24.20 19.39 14.69
C GLU A 3 23.07 20.30 14.17
N ASN A 4 21.95 19.77 13.65
CA ASN A 4 20.87 20.61 13.11
C ASN A 4 19.51 20.56 13.87
N SER A 5 19.40 20.01 15.10
CA SER A 5 18.10 19.94 15.82
C SER A 5 17.91 20.97 16.95
N LYS A 6 18.74 21.99 17.08
CA LYS A 6 18.60 22.96 18.18
C LYS A 6 17.79 24.18 17.75
N HIS A 7 16.48 24.10 18.01
CA HIS A 7 15.43 25.12 17.87
C HIS A 7 14.86 25.34 16.47
N ILE A 8 13.53 25.13 16.36
CA ILE A 8 12.71 25.77 15.35
C ILE A 8 12.78 27.28 15.57
N GLY A 9 13.21 28.02 14.56
CA GLY A 9 13.25 29.49 14.64
C GLY A 9 11.84 30.10 14.63
N PRO A 10 11.65 31.31 15.21
CA PRO A 10 10.33 31.96 15.27
C PRO A 10 9.73 32.27 13.89
N ASP A 11 10.55 32.38 12.84
CA ASP A 11 10.10 32.64 11.45
C ASP A 11 10.28 31.42 10.53
N GLU A 12 10.53 30.23 11.09
CA GLU A 12 10.77 29.04 10.29
C GLU A 12 9.46 28.49 9.70
N LYS A 13 9.51 28.09 8.43
CA LYS A 13 8.36 27.46 7.76
C LYS A 13 8.19 26.02 8.24
N LEU A 14 7.04 25.75 8.84
CA LEU A 14 6.65 24.46 9.44
C LEU A 14 5.46 23.82 8.72
N VAL A 15 4.86 24.53 7.78
CA VAL A 15 3.73 24.03 6.98
C VAL A 15 3.93 24.46 5.52
N TYR A 16 3.76 23.51 4.60
CA TYR A 16 3.97 23.69 3.17
C TYR A 16 2.70 23.37 2.40
N LYS A 17 2.04 24.40 1.85
CA LYS A 17 0.80 24.30 1.09
C LYS A 17 1.02 23.68 -0.29
N PHE A 18 0.00 22.99 -0.80
CA PHE A 18 -0.08 22.49 -2.17
C PHE A 18 -1.55 22.42 -2.63
N GLY A 19 -1.80 22.63 -3.91
CA GLY A 19 -3.13 22.55 -4.54
C GLY A 19 -3.41 23.73 -5.46
N ALA A 20 -4.45 23.63 -6.30
CA ALA A 20 -4.88 24.70 -7.20
C ALA A 20 -3.74 25.33 -8.04
N GLY A 21 -2.78 24.51 -8.49
CA GLY A 21 -1.61 24.94 -9.27
C GLY A 21 -0.53 25.69 -8.48
N GLN A 22 -0.65 25.78 -7.15
CA GLN A 22 0.30 26.46 -6.27
C GLN A 22 0.87 25.50 -5.22
N ALA A 23 2.20 25.43 -5.11
CA ALA A 23 2.86 24.65 -4.07
C ALA A 23 4.06 25.38 -3.48
N ASP A 24 4.16 25.34 -2.16
CA ASP A 24 5.28 25.87 -1.39
C ASP A 24 6.55 25.01 -1.54
N GLY A 25 6.38 23.71 -1.81
CA GLY A 25 7.44 22.72 -1.92
C GLY A 25 7.78 22.32 -3.35
N THR A 26 8.71 21.37 -3.47
CA THR A 26 9.06 20.69 -4.73
C THR A 26 9.24 19.19 -4.49
N GLU A 27 9.29 18.40 -5.56
CA GLU A 27 9.59 16.97 -5.48
C GLU A 27 11.00 16.68 -4.92
N GLU A 28 11.95 17.60 -5.12
CA GLU A 28 13.33 17.50 -4.60
C GLU A 28 13.38 17.59 -3.06
N MET A 29 12.36 18.19 -2.45
CA MET A 29 12.25 18.34 -0.99
C MET A 29 11.81 17.05 -0.28
N ARG A 30 11.98 15.88 -0.90
CA ARG A 30 11.64 14.56 -0.37
C ARG A 30 12.19 14.29 1.03
N ASN A 31 13.36 14.84 1.36
CA ASN A 31 13.94 14.70 2.70
C ASN A 31 13.19 15.53 3.75
N GLU A 32 12.67 16.69 3.38
CA GLU A 32 11.96 17.59 4.30
C GLU A 32 10.48 17.23 4.38
N LEU A 33 9.81 17.09 3.24
CA LEU A 33 8.36 16.87 3.10
C LEU A 33 7.95 15.38 3.08
N GLY A 34 8.92 14.47 3.15
CA GLY A 34 8.70 13.05 2.89
C GLY A 34 8.36 12.78 1.42
N GLY A 35 8.20 11.50 1.07
CA GLY A 35 7.84 11.09 -0.28
C GLY A 35 6.47 11.65 -0.71
N LYS A 36 5.46 11.50 0.15
CA LYS A 36 4.08 11.91 -0.16
C LYS A 36 3.94 13.42 -0.33
N GLY A 37 4.42 14.22 0.62
CA GLY A 37 4.33 15.68 0.54
C GLY A 37 5.11 16.25 -0.64
N ALA A 38 6.29 15.70 -0.94
CA ALA A 38 7.08 16.08 -2.12
C ALA A 38 6.35 15.72 -3.43
N SER A 39 5.74 14.54 -3.51
CA SER A 39 4.91 14.15 -4.66
C SER A 39 3.68 15.05 -4.82
N MET A 40 2.97 15.43 -3.74
CA MET A 40 1.85 16.37 -3.82
C MET A 40 2.28 17.73 -4.41
N ALA A 41 3.40 18.26 -3.93
CA ALA A 41 3.97 19.49 -4.44
C ALA A 41 4.42 19.36 -5.91
N GLY A 42 5.05 18.24 -6.29
CA GLY A 42 5.44 17.92 -7.66
C GLY A 42 4.24 17.91 -8.62
N MET A 43 3.21 17.12 -8.32
CA MET A 43 1.99 17.05 -9.14
C MET A 43 1.28 18.38 -9.29
N THR A 44 1.19 19.14 -8.20
CA THR A 44 0.56 20.47 -8.22
C THR A 44 1.28 21.40 -9.20
N ARG A 45 2.61 21.36 -9.22
CA ARG A 45 3.44 22.17 -10.13
C ARG A 45 3.39 21.67 -11.58
N LEU A 46 3.01 20.42 -11.79
CA LEU A 46 2.69 19.87 -13.12
C LEU A 46 1.26 20.19 -13.57
N ASN A 47 0.50 20.97 -12.80
CA ASN A 47 -0.91 21.29 -13.04
C ASN A 47 -1.83 20.05 -13.08
N LEU A 48 -1.48 18.99 -12.37
CA LEU A 48 -2.35 17.83 -12.20
C LEU A 48 -3.46 18.14 -11.18
N PRO A 49 -4.63 17.47 -11.25
CA PRO A 49 -5.76 17.76 -10.39
C PRO A 49 -5.55 17.19 -8.98
N VAL A 50 -4.75 17.88 -8.17
CA VAL A 50 -4.45 17.47 -6.79
C VAL A 50 -5.44 18.13 -5.82
N PRO A 51 -6.10 17.38 -4.91
CA PRO A 51 -6.89 17.97 -3.84
C PRO A 51 -6.00 18.86 -2.95
N PRO A 52 -6.40 20.11 -2.65
CA PRO A 52 -5.59 21.04 -1.89
C PRO A 52 -5.32 20.57 -0.46
N GLY A 53 -4.19 20.99 0.08
CA GLY A 53 -3.75 20.59 1.41
C GLY A 53 -2.43 21.23 1.80
N PHE A 54 -1.82 20.67 2.83
CA PHE A 54 -0.51 21.09 3.31
C PHE A 54 0.28 19.93 3.91
N THR A 55 1.60 20.07 3.93
CA THR A 55 2.52 19.10 4.54
C THR A 55 3.25 19.73 5.71
N ILE A 56 3.24 19.04 6.84
CA ILE A 56 4.05 19.31 8.02
C ILE A 56 5.34 18.47 7.88
N PRO A 57 6.53 19.09 7.82
CA PRO A 57 7.77 18.42 7.44
C PRO A 57 8.31 17.48 8.53
N THR A 58 9.17 16.55 8.11
CA THR A 58 9.82 15.54 8.98
C THR A 58 10.53 16.12 10.20
N LYS A 59 11.10 17.32 10.09
CA LYS A 59 11.76 18.01 11.21
C LYS A 59 10.82 18.31 12.38
N VAL A 60 9.54 18.59 12.10
CA VAL A 60 8.52 18.84 13.13
C VAL A 60 8.19 17.56 13.88
N CYS A 61 8.19 16.40 13.22
CA CYS A 61 8.03 15.11 13.88
C CYS A 61 9.15 14.88 14.91
N ASN A 62 10.40 15.17 14.55
CA ASN A 62 11.51 15.06 15.51
C ASN A 62 11.34 16.04 16.68
N TYR A 63 10.97 17.29 16.39
CA TYR A 63 10.76 18.30 17.42
C TYR A 63 9.57 17.98 18.35
N TYR A 64 8.50 17.38 17.81
CA TYR A 64 7.35 16.87 18.57
C TYR A 64 7.81 15.89 19.66
N PHE A 65 8.71 14.95 19.33
CA PHE A 65 9.25 14.01 20.32
C PHE A 65 10.22 14.67 21.31
N GLU A 66 10.92 15.73 20.91
CA GLU A 66 11.81 16.48 21.80
C GLU A 66 11.03 17.28 22.87
N ILE A 67 9.90 17.89 22.51
CA ILE A 67 9.10 18.73 23.42
C ILE A 67 7.91 18.00 24.07
N GLY A 68 7.56 16.81 23.58
CA GLY A 68 6.45 15.99 24.09
C GLY A 68 5.06 16.45 23.67
N GLY A 69 4.94 17.22 22.58
CA GLY A 69 3.66 17.79 22.13
C GLY A 69 3.77 18.50 20.78
N LEU A 70 2.62 18.86 20.19
CA LEU A 70 2.59 19.62 18.94
C LEU A 70 3.04 21.07 19.19
N PRO A 71 4.03 21.59 18.44
CA PRO A 71 4.49 22.98 18.57
C PRO A 71 3.36 23.97 18.28
N GLU A 72 3.26 25.05 19.05
CA GLU A 72 2.18 26.03 18.88
C GLU A 72 2.32 26.82 17.58
N GLU A 73 3.56 27.19 17.22
CA GLU A 73 3.88 27.88 15.97
C GLU A 73 3.51 27.03 14.74
N MET A 74 3.56 25.70 14.87
CA MET A 74 3.11 24.79 13.81
C MET A 74 1.58 24.78 13.70
N LYS A 75 0.86 24.79 14.83
CA LYS A 75 -0.61 24.84 14.81
C LYS A 75 -1.11 26.13 14.18
N GLU A 76 -0.50 27.26 14.51
CA GLU A 76 -0.83 28.57 13.90
C GLU A 76 -0.67 28.51 12.37
N GLN A 77 0.49 28.08 11.87
CA GLN A 77 0.72 27.92 10.42
C GLN A 77 -0.20 26.87 9.77
N ALA A 78 -0.59 25.82 10.50
CA ALA A 78 -1.51 24.81 10.00
C ALA A 78 -2.95 25.34 9.87
N LEU A 79 -3.38 26.20 10.80
CA LEU A 79 -4.66 26.88 10.71
C LEU A 79 -4.68 27.88 9.54
N GLU A 80 -3.62 28.67 9.34
CA GLU A 80 -3.49 29.55 8.16
C GLU A 80 -3.51 28.77 6.84
N ALA A 81 -2.88 27.59 6.82
CA ALA A 81 -2.93 26.71 5.66
C ALA A 81 -4.31 26.10 5.44
N LEU A 82 -5.03 25.79 6.52
CA LEU A 82 -6.40 25.30 6.46
C LEU A 82 -7.36 26.36 5.92
N GLU A 83 -7.28 27.61 6.37
CA GLU A 83 -8.06 28.74 5.83
C GLU A 83 -7.83 28.90 4.31
N TRP A 84 -6.59 28.74 3.85
CA TRP A 84 -6.30 28.75 2.41
C TRP A 84 -6.93 27.56 1.66
N VAL A 85 -6.98 26.38 2.26
CA VAL A 85 -7.69 25.22 1.69
C VAL A 85 -9.20 25.49 1.65
N GLU A 86 -9.77 26.09 2.69
CA GLU A 86 -11.19 26.47 2.77
C GLU A 86 -11.58 27.41 1.63
N GLU A 87 -10.76 28.42 1.34
CA GLU A 87 -10.97 29.35 0.21
C GLU A 87 -11.00 28.64 -1.15
N ILE A 88 -10.13 27.65 -1.36
CA ILE A 88 -10.07 26.89 -2.63
C ILE A 88 -11.26 25.95 -2.77
N MET A 89 -11.64 25.31 -1.67
CA MET A 89 -12.70 24.30 -1.65
C MET A 89 -14.11 24.89 -1.53
N ASP A 90 -14.23 26.19 -1.25
CA ASP A 90 -15.49 26.88 -0.95
C ASP A 90 -16.28 26.15 0.15
N ALA A 91 -15.56 25.69 1.18
CA ALA A 91 -16.08 24.91 2.32
C ALA A 91 -15.25 25.22 3.57
N LYS A 92 -15.83 25.11 4.76
CA LYS A 92 -15.18 25.52 6.01
C LYS A 92 -15.03 24.38 7.00
N PHE A 93 -13.85 24.21 7.60
CA PHE A 93 -13.56 23.14 8.54
C PHE A 93 -14.32 23.33 9.85
N GLY A 94 -15.11 22.31 10.21
CA GLY A 94 -16.00 22.35 11.36
C GLY A 94 -17.28 23.16 11.17
N ASP A 95 -17.59 23.60 9.95
CA ASP A 95 -18.84 24.33 9.68
C ASP A 95 -20.07 23.39 9.66
N PRO A 96 -21.16 23.73 10.37
CA PRO A 96 -22.34 22.86 10.47
C PRO A 96 -23.20 22.83 9.21
N ASP A 97 -23.06 23.81 8.30
CA ASP A 97 -23.85 23.95 7.08
C ASP A 97 -23.08 23.50 5.83
N ASN A 98 -21.78 23.81 5.75
CA ASN A 98 -20.92 23.54 4.60
C ASN A 98 -19.54 22.99 5.03
N PRO A 99 -19.50 21.79 5.65
CA PRO A 99 -18.28 21.26 6.25
C PRO A 99 -17.20 20.93 5.22
N LEU A 100 -15.97 21.30 5.54
CA LEU A 100 -14.75 20.75 4.94
C LEU A 100 -14.27 19.58 5.80
N LEU A 101 -13.96 18.45 5.17
CA LEU A 101 -13.34 17.29 5.81
C LEU A 101 -11.92 17.09 5.26
N VAL A 102 -11.01 16.62 6.10
CA VAL A 102 -9.61 16.39 5.72
C VAL A 102 -9.14 14.97 6.06
N SER A 103 -8.04 14.55 5.44
CA SER A 103 -7.27 13.39 5.85
C SER A 103 -5.94 13.83 6.45
N ALA A 104 -5.40 13.07 7.40
CA ALA A 104 -4.03 13.19 7.89
C ALA A 104 -3.28 11.91 7.51
N ARG A 105 -2.30 12.03 6.61
CA ARG A 105 -1.57 10.90 6.02
C ARG A 105 -0.09 11.01 6.31
N SER A 106 0.48 9.95 6.86
CA SER A 106 1.93 9.85 7.04
C SER A 106 2.70 9.81 5.71
N GLY A 107 3.94 10.32 5.74
CA GLY A 107 4.82 10.39 4.58
C GLY A 107 6.30 10.45 4.99
N ALA A 108 6.98 9.31 5.01
CA ALA A 108 8.41 9.24 5.30
C ALA A 108 9.23 9.49 4.02
N ARG A 109 10.53 9.77 4.18
CA ARG A 109 11.47 10.00 3.06
C ARG A 109 11.53 8.79 2.12
N LYS A 110 11.70 7.60 2.71
CA LYS A 110 11.60 6.31 2.03
C LYS A 110 10.19 5.76 2.27
N SER A 111 9.58 5.20 1.22
CA SER A 111 8.22 4.68 1.29
C SER A 111 8.15 3.50 2.26
N MET A 112 7.15 3.50 3.13
CA MET A 112 6.83 2.44 4.09
C MET A 112 5.34 2.04 3.93
N PRO A 113 4.97 1.34 2.84
CA PRO A 113 3.57 1.07 2.51
C PRO A 113 2.88 0.26 3.61
N GLY A 114 1.70 0.67 4.05
CA GLY A 114 0.93 0.02 5.12
C GLY A 114 1.49 0.24 6.53
N MET A 115 2.75 0.65 6.70
CA MET A 115 3.41 0.63 8.02
C MET A 115 3.06 1.80 8.94
N MET A 116 2.59 2.90 8.38
CA MET A 116 2.36 4.14 9.11
C MET A 116 0.92 4.57 8.96
N ASP A 117 0.46 5.29 9.97
CA ASP A 117 -0.97 5.49 10.14
C ASP A 117 -1.51 6.57 9.19
N THR A 118 -2.81 6.47 8.93
CA THR A 118 -3.61 7.44 8.17
C THR A 118 -4.95 7.56 8.87
N VAL A 119 -5.46 8.79 8.95
CA VAL A 119 -6.81 9.07 9.45
C VAL A 119 -7.56 9.82 8.36
N LEU A 120 -8.70 9.29 7.93
CA LEU A 120 -9.57 9.89 6.91
C LEU A 120 -10.79 10.53 7.57
N ASN A 121 -11.46 11.42 6.83
CA ASN A 121 -12.74 12.04 7.21
C ASN A 121 -12.71 12.88 8.50
N VAL A 122 -11.53 13.36 8.89
CA VAL A 122 -11.33 14.24 10.04
C VAL A 122 -12.16 15.50 9.86
N GLY A 123 -12.91 15.87 10.90
CA GLY A 123 -13.84 17.01 10.93
C GLY A 123 -15.32 16.61 10.92
N LEU A 124 -15.63 15.31 10.79
CA LEU A 124 -17.01 14.82 10.85
C LEU A 124 -17.41 14.61 12.32
N THR A 125 -18.41 15.35 12.77
CA THR A 125 -18.92 15.39 14.14
C THR A 125 -20.44 15.46 14.13
N THR A 126 -21.06 15.32 15.31
CA THR A 126 -22.51 15.49 15.45
C THR A 126 -22.99 16.84 14.90
N GLU A 127 -22.16 17.89 14.98
CA GLU A 127 -22.49 19.23 14.47
C GLU A 127 -22.36 19.36 12.95
N THR A 128 -21.38 18.69 12.31
CA THR A 128 -21.13 18.81 10.87
C THR A 128 -21.92 17.81 10.02
N ILE A 129 -22.40 16.71 10.60
CA ILE A 129 -23.22 15.69 9.91
C ILE A 129 -24.42 16.29 9.15
N PRO A 130 -25.26 17.17 9.74
CA PRO A 130 -26.39 17.77 9.02
C PRO A 130 -25.98 18.53 7.75
N GLY A 131 -24.91 19.31 7.79
CA GLY A 131 -24.36 20.02 6.63
C GLY A 131 -23.87 19.07 5.55
N MET A 132 -23.15 18.01 5.94
CA MET A 132 -22.68 16.99 5.01
C MET A 132 -23.85 16.24 4.34
N ILE A 133 -24.92 15.94 5.08
CA ILE A 133 -26.13 15.32 4.52
C ILE A 133 -26.77 16.25 3.49
N LYS A 134 -26.83 17.56 3.78
CA LYS A 134 -27.42 18.56 2.89
C LYS A 134 -26.60 18.73 1.60
N GLN A 135 -25.28 18.69 1.68
CA GLN A 135 -24.40 18.75 0.50
C GLN A 135 -24.54 17.52 -0.40
N THR A 136 -24.68 16.33 0.20
CA THR A 136 -24.62 15.06 -0.54
C THR A 136 -25.97 14.50 -0.93
N ASP A 137 -27.07 14.98 -0.31
CA ASP A 137 -28.41 14.35 -0.34
C ASP A 137 -28.36 12.84 -0.05
N ASN A 138 -27.35 12.39 0.72
CA ASN A 138 -27.04 10.98 0.90
C ASN A 138 -26.69 10.68 2.37
N PRO A 139 -27.71 10.58 3.25
CA PRO A 139 -27.48 10.31 4.67
C PRO A 139 -26.79 8.97 4.92
N ARG A 140 -27.01 7.96 4.06
CA ARG A 140 -26.32 6.67 4.17
C ARG A 140 -24.81 6.85 4.01
N PHE A 141 -24.38 7.60 2.99
CA PHE A 141 -22.96 7.91 2.76
C PHE A 141 -22.35 8.64 3.97
N VAL A 142 -23.05 9.61 4.55
CA VAL A 142 -22.52 10.39 5.69
C VAL A 142 -22.31 9.52 6.92
N TYR A 143 -23.29 8.69 7.29
CA TYR A 143 -23.13 7.78 8.44
C TYR A 143 -22.14 6.64 8.16
N ASP A 144 -22.02 6.19 6.91
CA ASP A 144 -20.96 5.24 6.51
C ASP A 144 -19.56 5.87 6.61
N THR A 145 -19.44 7.15 6.29
CA THR A 145 -18.21 7.92 6.45
C THR A 145 -17.89 8.14 7.93
N TYR A 146 -18.91 8.43 8.75
CA TYR A 146 -18.75 8.66 10.19
C TYR A 146 -18.34 7.39 10.94
N ARG A 147 -18.98 6.24 10.68
CA ARG A 147 -18.56 4.96 11.31
C ARG A 147 -17.14 4.56 10.92
N ARG A 148 -16.70 4.86 9.69
CA ARG A 148 -15.30 4.66 9.25
C ARG A 148 -14.34 5.59 9.99
N LEU A 149 -14.67 6.87 10.14
CA LEU A 149 -13.89 7.80 10.98
C LEU A 149 -13.77 7.25 12.41
N ILE A 150 -14.90 6.88 13.03
CA ILE A 150 -14.91 6.37 14.41
C ILE A 150 -14.01 5.14 14.55
N THR A 151 -14.13 4.19 13.62
CA THR A 151 -13.33 2.95 13.65
C THR A 151 -11.84 3.25 13.51
N MET A 152 -11.47 4.01 12.49
CA MET A 152 -10.08 4.32 12.16
C MET A 152 -9.43 5.19 13.24
N TYR A 153 -10.14 6.20 13.74
CA TYR A 153 -9.64 7.10 14.77
C TYR A 153 -9.51 6.38 16.11
N ALA A 154 -10.46 5.51 16.47
CA ALA A 154 -10.36 4.71 17.69
C ALA A 154 -9.13 3.79 17.66
N ASP A 155 -8.93 3.10 16.55
CA ASP A 155 -7.79 2.21 16.32
C ASP A 155 -6.45 2.95 16.35
N VAL A 156 -6.29 3.91 15.43
CA VAL A 156 -5.03 4.61 15.21
C VAL A 156 -4.71 5.60 16.32
N VAL A 157 -5.65 6.51 16.61
CA VAL A 157 -5.40 7.65 17.51
C VAL A 157 -5.67 7.28 18.95
N MET A 158 -6.73 6.50 19.20
CA MET A 158 -7.15 6.24 20.58
C MET A 158 -6.53 5.00 21.22
N GLU A 159 -6.08 4.02 20.45
CA GLU A 159 -5.48 2.79 20.95
C GLU A 159 -3.97 2.77 20.65
N MET A 160 -3.59 2.65 19.37
CA MET A 160 -2.19 2.48 18.96
C MET A 160 -1.30 3.66 19.34
N ALA A 161 -1.74 4.89 19.05
CA ALA A 161 -0.98 6.10 19.36
C ALA A 161 -0.84 6.38 20.88
N GLU A 162 -1.62 5.73 21.74
CA GLU A 162 -1.42 5.77 23.20
C GLU A 162 -0.59 4.60 23.73
N GLY A 163 -0.07 3.73 22.83
CA GLY A 163 0.74 2.58 23.21
C GLY A 163 -0.06 1.50 23.93
N ILE A 164 -1.39 1.45 23.73
CA ILE A 164 -2.23 0.38 24.25
C ILE A 164 -2.00 -0.85 23.38
N ILE A 165 -1.55 -1.95 23.99
CA ILE A 165 -1.32 -3.23 23.32
C ILE A 165 -2.41 -4.20 23.78
N PRO A 166 -3.48 -4.39 22.99
CA PRO A 166 -4.52 -5.36 23.31
C PRO A 166 -4.01 -6.79 23.13
N GLU A 167 -4.66 -7.75 23.80
CA GLU A 167 -4.47 -9.17 23.46
C GLU A 167 -4.90 -9.45 22.01
N GLU A 168 -4.35 -10.51 21.41
CA GLU A 168 -4.63 -10.86 20.01
C GLU A 168 -6.14 -10.99 19.75
N GLY A 169 -6.62 -10.32 18.70
CA GLY A 169 -8.04 -10.28 18.36
C GLY A 169 -8.93 -9.51 19.35
N GLN A 170 -8.36 -8.73 20.27
CA GLN A 170 -9.09 -7.86 21.20
C GLN A 170 -8.87 -6.36 20.96
N GLY A 171 -8.15 -5.96 19.90
CA GLY A 171 -8.02 -4.54 19.55
C GLY A 171 -9.36 -3.88 19.25
N ILE A 172 -9.45 -2.58 19.49
CA ILE A 172 -10.72 -1.84 19.38
C ILE A 172 -11.33 -1.99 18.00
N ARG A 173 -10.54 -1.93 16.92
CA ARG A 173 -10.99 -2.15 15.55
C ARG A 173 -11.73 -3.49 15.38
N VAL A 174 -11.11 -4.58 15.82
CA VAL A 174 -11.69 -5.93 15.76
C VAL A 174 -12.99 -5.99 16.55
N GLN A 175 -13.06 -5.31 17.69
CA GLN A 175 -14.28 -5.26 18.50
C GLN A 175 -15.42 -4.50 17.80
N LEU A 176 -15.11 -3.40 17.10
CA LEU A 176 -16.09 -2.65 16.30
C LEU A 176 -16.56 -3.43 15.07
N GLU A 177 -15.65 -4.14 14.38
CA GLU A 177 -15.98 -5.04 13.28
C GLU A 177 -16.89 -6.19 13.74
N ARG A 178 -16.66 -6.76 14.93
CA ARG A 178 -17.56 -7.75 15.55
C ARG A 178 -18.97 -7.20 15.80
N LEU A 179 -19.09 -5.94 16.23
CA LEU A 179 -20.39 -5.29 16.42
C LEU A 179 -21.12 -5.10 15.07
N MET A 180 -20.40 -4.66 14.04
CA MET A 180 -20.94 -4.51 12.69
C MET A 180 -21.41 -5.86 12.13
N ARG A 181 -20.59 -6.92 12.25
CA ARG A 181 -20.94 -8.29 11.84
C ARG A 181 -22.17 -8.80 12.58
N LYS A 182 -22.26 -8.56 13.88
CA LYS A 182 -23.44 -8.93 14.68
C LYS A 182 -24.70 -8.26 14.14
N ARG A 183 -24.66 -6.95 13.88
CA ARG A 183 -25.81 -6.22 13.33
C ARG A 183 -26.18 -6.71 11.92
N ARG A 184 -25.19 -7.05 11.10
CA ARG A 184 -25.40 -7.63 9.76
C ARG A 184 -26.19 -8.94 9.83
N ILE A 185 -25.82 -9.83 10.76
CA ILE A 185 -26.51 -11.11 11.00
C ILE A 185 -27.93 -10.88 11.53
N GLU A 186 -28.11 -9.98 12.49
CA GLU A 186 -29.43 -9.65 13.07
C GLU A 186 -30.41 -9.12 12.02
N LYS A 187 -29.91 -8.30 11.09
CA LYS A 187 -30.68 -7.73 9.98
C LYS A 187 -30.78 -8.64 8.75
N ARG A 188 -30.05 -9.75 8.73
CA ARG A 188 -29.94 -10.70 7.60
C ARG A 188 -29.42 -10.05 6.31
N TYR A 189 -28.50 -9.12 6.45
CA TYR A 189 -27.78 -8.51 5.34
C TYR A 189 -26.65 -9.43 4.85
N ILE A 190 -26.38 -9.37 3.55
CA ILE A 190 -25.31 -10.14 2.91
C ILE A 190 -24.05 -9.27 2.90
N ASP A 191 -24.19 -8.03 2.43
CA ASP A 191 -23.10 -7.09 2.24
C ASP A 191 -23.23 -5.86 3.14
N ASP A 192 -22.10 -5.20 3.41
CA ASP A 192 -22.09 -3.95 4.20
C ASP A 192 -22.78 -2.79 3.46
N THR A 193 -23.00 -2.92 2.15
CA THR A 193 -23.79 -1.98 1.36
C THR A 193 -25.28 -2.04 1.66
N ASP A 194 -25.76 -3.13 2.25
CA ASP A 194 -27.18 -3.32 2.57
C ASP A 194 -27.64 -2.51 3.80
N PHE A 195 -26.70 -2.01 4.61
CA PHE A 195 -27.02 -1.19 5.78
C PHE A 195 -27.71 0.12 5.37
N THR A 196 -28.85 0.39 6.02
CA THR A 196 -29.57 1.66 5.83
C THR A 196 -28.89 2.80 6.60
N ALA A 197 -29.23 4.04 6.28
CA ALA A 197 -28.74 5.21 7.01
C ALA A 197 -29.05 5.14 8.52
N GLU A 198 -30.24 4.63 8.88
CA GLU A 198 -30.63 4.51 10.30
C GLU A 198 -29.81 3.41 11.00
N ASP A 199 -29.57 2.27 10.34
CA ASP A 199 -28.74 1.20 10.93
C ASP A 199 -27.30 1.69 11.18
N LEU A 200 -26.74 2.45 10.24
CA LEU A 200 -25.40 3.03 10.37
C LEU A 200 -25.34 4.09 11.46
N LYS A 201 -26.38 4.91 11.59
CA LYS A 201 -26.49 5.89 12.68
C LYS A 201 -26.52 5.21 14.04
N GLU A 202 -27.36 4.18 14.22
CA GLU A 202 -27.38 3.39 15.46
C GLU A 202 -26.03 2.71 15.72
N LEU A 203 -25.38 2.20 14.67
CA LEU A 203 -24.05 1.58 14.78
C LEU A 203 -22.97 2.58 15.24
N CYS A 204 -23.02 3.84 14.79
CA CYS A 204 -22.10 4.88 15.25
C CYS A 204 -22.24 5.13 16.76
N GLU A 205 -23.46 5.12 17.30
CA GLU A 205 -23.68 5.25 18.75
C GLU A 205 -23.14 4.04 19.52
N ASP A 206 -23.40 2.82 19.03
CA ASP A 206 -22.87 1.60 19.63
C ASP A 206 -21.33 1.59 19.62
N PHE A 207 -20.71 2.09 18.56
CA PHE A 207 -19.25 2.22 18.48
C PHE A 207 -18.72 3.19 19.53
N LYS A 208 -19.35 4.36 19.70
CA LYS A 208 -18.95 5.33 20.73
C LYS A 208 -19.08 4.78 22.14
N VAL A 209 -20.16 4.02 22.42
CA VAL A 209 -20.33 3.33 23.70
C VAL A 209 -19.20 2.33 23.92
N ARG A 210 -18.92 1.49 22.92
CA ARG A 210 -17.86 0.48 23.00
C ARG A 210 -16.48 1.07 23.23
N ILE A 211 -16.17 2.17 22.53
CA ILE A 211 -14.92 2.91 22.71
C ILE A 211 -14.77 3.40 24.15
N LYS A 212 -15.84 3.97 24.73
CA LYS A 212 -15.83 4.43 26.12
C LYS A 212 -15.63 3.28 27.12
N GLU A 213 -16.25 2.14 26.87
CA GLU A 213 -16.12 0.94 27.71
C GLU A 213 -14.71 0.36 27.68
N VAL A 214 -14.08 0.29 26.50
CA VAL A 214 -12.78 -0.37 26.30
C VAL A 214 -11.61 0.56 26.58
N LEU A 215 -11.66 1.80 26.07
CA LEU A 215 -10.56 2.77 26.15
C LEU A 215 -10.73 3.79 27.28
N GLY A 216 -11.87 3.79 27.97
CA GLY A 216 -12.12 4.66 29.14
C GLY A 216 -12.33 6.14 28.83
N ARG A 217 -12.43 6.52 27.55
CA ARG A 217 -12.63 7.90 27.09
C ARG A 217 -13.64 7.98 25.96
N GLU A 218 -14.28 9.15 25.83
CA GLU A 218 -15.25 9.40 24.77
C GLU A 218 -14.56 9.65 23.42
N PHE A 219 -15.27 9.35 22.34
CA PHE A 219 -14.83 9.71 20.99
C PHE A 219 -14.88 11.23 20.82
N PRO A 220 -13.83 11.89 20.29
CA PRO A 220 -13.78 13.34 20.16
C PRO A 220 -14.83 13.83 19.15
N ASP A 221 -15.78 14.63 19.63
CA ASP A 221 -16.85 15.22 18.83
C ASP A 221 -16.58 16.69 18.47
N ASP A 222 -15.31 17.11 18.54
CA ASP A 222 -14.81 18.42 18.09
C ASP A 222 -13.87 18.25 16.86
N PRO A 223 -14.08 18.99 15.75
CA PRO A 223 -13.26 18.87 14.54
C PRO A 223 -11.77 19.15 14.77
N TYR A 224 -11.43 20.11 15.63
CA TYR A 224 -10.04 20.51 15.86
C TYR A 224 -9.32 19.53 16.79
N GLU A 225 -10.00 18.99 17.80
CA GLU A 225 -9.49 17.88 18.60
C GLU A 225 -9.19 16.67 17.72
N GLN A 226 -10.09 16.35 16.78
CA GLN A 226 -9.84 15.29 15.79
C GLN A 226 -8.58 15.60 14.95
N LEU A 227 -8.43 16.81 14.41
CA LEU A 227 -7.29 17.22 13.60
C LEU A 227 -5.96 17.09 14.36
N TRP A 228 -5.87 17.65 15.56
CA TRP A 228 -4.63 17.61 16.34
C TRP A 228 -4.30 16.20 16.81
N GLY A 229 -5.30 15.41 17.22
CA GLY A 229 -5.10 14.01 17.56
C GLY A 229 -4.60 13.18 16.37
N ALA A 230 -5.15 13.41 15.17
CA ALA A 230 -4.72 12.73 13.95
C ALA A 230 -3.27 13.09 13.54
N ILE A 231 -2.90 14.37 13.59
CA ILE A 231 -1.51 14.81 13.30
C ILE A 231 -0.53 14.21 14.34
N ALA A 232 -0.88 14.24 15.62
CA ALA A 232 -0.06 13.65 16.67
C ALA A 232 0.08 12.13 16.47
N ALA A 233 -1.00 11.42 16.14
CA ALA A 233 -0.97 9.99 15.86
C ALA A 233 -0.06 9.66 14.68
N VAL A 234 -0.08 10.46 13.60
CA VAL A 234 0.86 10.29 12.47
C VAL A 234 2.31 10.38 12.94
N PHE A 235 2.67 11.35 13.78
CA PHE A 235 4.04 11.42 14.32
C PHE A 235 4.36 10.24 15.23
N LYS A 236 3.46 9.90 16.16
CA LYS A 236 3.63 8.75 17.07
C LYS A 236 3.78 7.44 16.29
N SER A 237 3.11 7.29 15.14
CA SER A 237 3.20 6.12 14.28
C SER A 237 4.63 5.80 13.83
N TRP A 238 5.51 6.80 13.77
CA TRP A 238 6.92 6.58 13.51
C TRP A 238 7.58 5.66 14.54
N ASN A 239 7.11 5.65 15.79
CA ASN A 239 7.69 4.82 16.85
C ASN A 239 6.84 3.59 17.19
N ASN A 240 5.80 3.29 16.42
CA ASN A 240 5.00 2.08 16.62
C ASN A 240 5.86 0.82 16.34
N PRO A 241 5.61 -0.31 17.04
CA PRO A 241 6.42 -1.52 16.93
C PRO A 241 6.61 -2.01 15.49
N ARG A 242 5.54 -2.05 14.69
CA ARG A 242 5.58 -2.45 13.27
C ARG A 242 6.47 -1.54 12.42
N SER A 243 6.40 -0.23 12.62
CA SER A 243 7.17 0.74 11.85
C SER A 243 8.65 0.68 12.22
N VAL A 244 8.96 0.48 13.51
CA VAL A 244 10.34 0.23 14.00
C VAL A 244 10.91 -1.05 13.39
N SER A 245 10.14 -2.14 13.38
CA SER A 245 10.57 -3.41 12.77
C SER A 245 10.84 -3.23 11.28
N TYR A 246 9.92 -2.64 10.54
CA TYR A 246 10.09 -2.35 9.11
C TYR A 246 11.33 -1.48 8.83
N ARG A 247 11.60 -0.47 9.66
CA ARG A 247 12.81 0.35 9.50
C ARG A 247 14.10 -0.45 9.69
N LYS A 248 14.14 -1.38 10.65
CA LYS A 248 15.29 -2.27 10.84
C LYS A 248 15.47 -3.20 9.64
N ILE A 249 14.38 -3.74 9.10
CA ILE A 249 14.36 -4.57 7.89
C ILE A 249 14.96 -3.81 6.70
N GLU A 250 14.52 -2.56 6.51
CA GLU A 250 14.80 -1.75 5.32
C GLU A 250 15.99 -0.80 5.46
N GLY A 251 16.71 -0.84 6.59
CA GLY A 251 17.84 0.04 6.89
C GLY A 251 17.48 1.53 6.96
N ILE A 252 16.29 1.88 7.45
CA ILE A 252 15.81 3.26 7.55
C ILE A 252 16.23 3.86 8.91
N PRO A 253 16.97 4.98 8.94
CA PRO A 253 17.41 5.60 10.19
C PRO A 253 16.27 6.20 11.02
N ASP A 254 16.29 5.97 12.34
CA ASP A 254 15.26 6.48 13.28
C ASP A 254 15.15 8.01 13.31
N HIS A 255 16.25 8.73 13.11
CA HIS A 255 16.29 10.20 13.17
C HIS A 255 15.66 10.89 11.95
N TRP A 256 15.19 10.15 10.94
CA TRP A 256 14.56 10.74 9.76
C TRP A 256 13.18 11.34 10.07
N GLY A 257 12.44 10.76 11.01
CA GLY A 257 11.05 11.14 11.29
C GLY A 257 10.12 10.90 10.09
N THR A 258 8.86 11.31 10.25
CA THR A 258 7.84 11.25 9.20
C THR A 258 7.20 12.63 9.00
N ALA A 259 6.83 12.96 7.76
CA ALA A 259 5.98 14.11 7.49
C ALA A 259 4.51 13.75 7.70
N CYS A 260 3.67 14.76 7.95
CA CYS A 260 2.23 14.62 7.99
C CYS A 260 1.61 15.47 6.88
N THR A 261 0.99 14.83 5.90
CA THR A 261 0.24 15.50 4.84
C THR A 261 -1.22 15.58 5.24
N VAL A 262 -1.72 16.80 5.45
CA VAL A 262 -3.14 17.08 5.66
C VAL A 262 -3.75 17.51 4.33
N GLN A 263 -4.82 16.84 3.89
CA GLN A 263 -5.38 17.04 2.55
C GLN A 263 -6.90 17.04 2.58
N SER A 264 -7.56 17.93 1.82
CA SER A 264 -9.01 17.95 1.66
C SER A 264 -9.51 16.58 1.18
N MET A 265 -10.57 16.07 1.79
CA MET A 265 -11.19 14.83 1.36
C MET A 265 -11.81 14.98 -0.03
N VAL A 266 -11.63 13.94 -0.84
CA VAL A 266 -12.40 13.70 -2.06
C VAL A 266 -13.00 12.30 -1.96
N TYR A 267 -14.22 12.14 -2.46
CA TYR A 267 -15.04 10.96 -2.21
C TYR A 267 -15.34 10.20 -3.49
N GLY A 268 -14.85 8.95 -3.56
CA GLY A 268 -15.20 8.01 -4.61
C GLY A 268 -16.56 7.33 -4.42
N ASN A 269 -17.29 7.67 -3.35
CA ASN A 269 -18.53 7.02 -2.88
C ASN A 269 -19.73 7.97 -2.72
N MET A 270 -19.76 9.10 -3.44
CA MET A 270 -20.91 10.02 -3.45
C MET A 270 -22.03 9.61 -4.43
N GLY A 271 -21.88 8.48 -5.12
CA GLY A 271 -22.90 7.97 -6.04
C GLY A 271 -22.32 7.41 -7.34
N PRO A 272 -23.17 7.20 -8.37
CA PRO A 272 -22.79 6.52 -9.61
C PRO A 272 -21.69 7.21 -10.43
N GLY A 273 -21.56 8.53 -10.32
CA GLY A 273 -20.51 9.33 -10.97
C GLY A 273 -19.19 9.36 -10.20
N SER A 274 -19.03 8.53 -9.16
CA SER A 274 -17.84 8.54 -8.29
C SER A 274 -17.16 7.17 -8.28
N ALA A 275 -15.84 7.18 -8.16
CA ALA A 275 -15.02 5.98 -8.10
C ALA A 275 -13.68 6.27 -7.42
N THR A 276 -12.93 5.23 -7.12
CA THR A 276 -11.54 5.34 -6.66
C THR A 276 -10.73 4.20 -7.23
N GLY A 277 -9.46 4.43 -7.53
CA GLY A 277 -8.63 3.41 -8.12
C GLY A 277 -7.14 3.62 -7.88
N VAL A 278 -6.40 2.58 -8.23
CA VAL A 278 -4.95 2.53 -8.20
C VAL A 278 -4.48 2.04 -9.57
N ALA A 279 -3.51 2.71 -10.15
CA ALA A 279 -2.98 2.38 -11.46
C ALA A 279 -1.45 2.46 -11.49
N PHE A 280 -0.85 1.68 -12.37
CA PHE A 280 0.56 1.66 -12.68
C PHE A 280 0.73 2.00 -14.16
N THR A 281 1.63 2.92 -14.48
CA THR A 281 1.83 3.36 -15.88
C THR A 281 2.35 2.24 -16.80
N ARG A 282 2.88 1.16 -16.21
CA ARG A 282 3.23 -0.11 -16.84
C ARG A 282 2.89 -1.27 -15.90
N ASN A 283 2.72 -2.47 -16.43
CA ASN A 283 2.41 -3.66 -15.63
C ASN A 283 3.53 -3.96 -14.60
N PRO A 284 3.28 -3.89 -13.29
CA PRO A 284 4.32 -4.02 -12.27
C PRO A 284 4.82 -5.45 -12.05
N ALA A 285 4.13 -6.45 -12.61
CA ALA A 285 4.49 -7.86 -12.53
C ALA A 285 5.32 -8.32 -13.74
N THR A 286 4.91 -7.93 -14.94
CA THR A 286 5.55 -8.37 -16.19
C THR A 286 6.51 -7.34 -16.78
N GLY A 287 6.31 -6.05 -16.52
CA GLY A 287 7.05 -4.98 -17.16
C GLY A 287 6.43 -4.45 -18.47
N ALA A 288 5.37 -5.09 -18.98
CA ALA A 288 4.71 -4.69 -20.21
C ALA A 288 4.23 -3.23 -20.15
N ASN A 289 4.35 -2.50 -21.27
CA ASN A 289 3.97 -1.10 -21.38
C ASN A 289 2.45 -0.91 -21.55
N GLU A 290 1.69 -1.46 -20.60
CA GLU A 290 0.23 -1.45 -20.55
C GLU A 290 -0.22 -0.61 -19.35
N PHE A 291 -1.28 0.20 -19.53
CA PHE A 291 -1.80 0.97 -18.39
C PHE A 291 -2.57 0.03 -17.46
N TYR A 292 -1.96 -0.34 -16.34
CA TYR A 292 -2.43 -1.45 -15.54
C TYR A 292 -3.06 -0.94 -14.24
N GLY A 293 -4.31 -1.31 -13.92
CA GLY A 293 -4.91 -0.87 -12.67
C GLY A 293 -6.27 -1.46 -12.33
N GLU A 294 -6.73 -1.08 -11.14
CA GLU A 294 -7.96 -1.54 -10.52
C GLU A 294 -8.78 -0.34 -10.05
N VAL A 295 -10.09 -0.39 -10.23
CA VAL A 295 -11.03 0.66 -9.83
C VAL A 295 -12.21 0.07 -9.07
N LEU A 296 -12.75 0.79 -8.10
CA LEU A 296 -14.04 0.50 -7.48
C LEU A 296 -14.97 1.68 -7.66
N PHE A 297 -16.13 1.41 -8.27
CA PHE A 297 -17.21 2.39 -8.37
C PHE A 297 -17.95 2.52 -7.05
N ASN A 298 -18.31 3.76 -6.72
CA ASN A 298 -19.03 4.14 -5.51
C ASN A 298 -18.36 3.55 -4.24
N ALA A 299 -17.07 3.79 -4.06
CA ALA A 299 -16.23 3.22 -3.01
C ALA A 299 -15.16 4.21 -2.52
N GLN A 300 -14.52 3.91 -1.37
CA GLN A 300 -13.34 4.64 -0.89
C GLN A 300 -12.05 3.87 -1.15
N GLY A 301 -10.91 4.56 -1.18
CA GLY A 301 -9.61 3.94 -1.47
C GLY A 301 -9.27 2.77 -0.54
N GLU A 302 -9.73 2.81 0.71
CA GLU A 302 -9.62 1.70 1.66
C GLU A 302 -10.23 0.41 1.12
N ASP A 303 -11.37 0.48 0.44
CA ASP A 303 -12.08 -0.69 -0.08
C ASP A 303 -11.29 -1.37 -1.21
N VAL A 304 -10.49 -0.61 -1.95
CA VAL A 304 -9.60 -1.14 -3.01
C VAL A 304 -8.47 -1.94 -2.37
N VAL A 305 -7.82 -1.37 -1.35
CA VAL A 305 -6.66 -1.99 -0.68
C VAL A 305 -7.08 -3.21 0.15
N ALA A 306 -8.23 -3.15 0.81
CA ALA A 306 -8.76 -4.26 1.61
C ALA A 306 -9.20 -5.46 0.75
N GLY A 307 -9.54 -5.26 -0.53
CA GLY A 307 -9.94 -6.36 -1.41
C GLY A 307 -11.22 -7.08 -0.97
N ILE A 308 -12.10 -6.40 -0.23
CA ILE A 308 -13.41 -6.91 0.18
C ILE A 308 -14.33 -7.09 -1.03
N ARG A 309 -14.21 -6.20 -2.01
CA ARG A 309 -14.93 -6.25 -3.28
C ARG A 309 -13.95 -6.57 -4.40
N THR A 310 -14.37 -7.41 -5.34
CA THR A 310 -13.61 -7.64 -6.57
C THR A 310 -13.51 -6.31 -7.33
N PRO A 311 -12.29 -5.80 -7.58
CA PRO A 311 -12.12 -4.55 -8.28
C PRO A 311 -12.47 -4.68 -9.77
N ASN A 312 -13.07 -3.63 -10.31
CA ASN A 312 -13.26 -3.46 -11.74
C ASN A 312 -11.90 -3.20 -12.42
N PRO A 313 -11.74 -3.64 -13.68
CA PRO A 313 -10.52 -3.35 -14.43
C PRO A 313 -10.44 -1.86 -14.80
N LEU A 314 -9.23 -1.30 -14.88
CA LEU A 314 -9.03 0.07 -15.36
C LEU A 314 -9.46 0.23 -16.83
N ASN A 315 -9.06 -0.71 -17.67
CA ASN A 315 -9.32 -0.76 -19.11
C ASN A 315 -9.52 -2.22 -19.55
N GLU A 316 -9.85 -2.42 -20.83
CA GLU A 316 -10.07 -3.78 -21.35
C GLU A 316 -8.81 -4.66 -21.30
N GLU A 317 -7.61 -4.08 -21.42
CA GLU A 317 -6.32 -4.78 -21.30
C GLU A 317 -6.05 -5.28 -19.87
N SER A 318 -6.55 -4.57 -18.85
CA SER A 318 -6.40 -4.93 -17.43
C SER A 318 -7.37 -6.03 -16.97
N LYS A 319 -8.22 -6.55 -17.86
CA LYS A 319 -9.14 -7.65 -17.52
C LYS A 319 -8.39 -8.94 -17.22
N ASN A 320 -8.84 -9.64 -16.18
CA ASN A 320 -8.33 -10.94 -15.77
C ASN A 320 -9.49 -11.89 -15.43
N GLU A 321 -9.19 -13.13 -15.03
CA GLU A 321 -10.19 -14.15 -14.76
C GLU A 321 -11.22 -13.76 -13.69
N GLN A 322 -10.86 -12.90 -12.73
CA GLN A 322 -11.74 -12.49 -11.64
C GLN A 322 -12.70 -11.36 -12.02
N ASN A 323 -12.32 -10.51 -12.98
CA ASN A 323 -13.06 -9.30 -13.31
C ASN A 323 -13.46 -9.19 -14.80
N ARG A 324 -13.31 -10.26 -15.57
CA ARG A 324 -13.58 -10.30 -17.02
C ARG A 324 -14.98 -9.80 -17.40
N GLU A 325 -15.97 -10.17 -16.58
CA GLU A 325 -17.38 -9.80 -16.76
C GLU A 325 -17.72 -8.41 -16.18
N LEU A 326 -16.79 -7.77 -15.47
CA LEU A 326 -16.98 -6.45 -14.91
C LEU A 326 -16.68 -5.36 -15.95
N GLU A 327 -17.45 -4.27 -15.86
CA GLU A 327 -17.27 -3.07 -16.68
C GLU A 327 -15.98 -2.33 -16.28
N SER A 328 -15.22 -1.86 -17.27
CA SER A 328 -13.96 -1.11 -17.06
C SER A 328 -14.20 0.39 -16.81
N LEU A 329 -13.20 1.10 -16.26
CA LEU A 329 -13.27 2.57 -16.20
C LEU A 329 -13.35 3.17 -17.61
N GLU A 330 -12.55 2.66 -18.54
CA GLU A 330 -12.54 3.04 -19.96
C GLU A 330 -13.93 3.00 -20.59
N SER A 331 -14.71 1.93 -20.35
CA SER A 331 -16.05 1.79 -20.90
C SER A 331 -17.10 2.64 -20.16
N LYS A 332 -16.99 2.76 -18.84
CA LYS A 332 -18.02 3.44 -18.02
C LYS A 332 -17.87 4.96 -17.97
N MET A 333 -16.64 5.45 -17.92
CA MET A 333 -16.29 6.87 -17.78
C MET A 333 -15.16 7.24 -18.77
N PRO A 334 -15.42 7.18 -20.10
CA PRO A 334 -14.37 7.32 -21.12
C PRO A 334 -13.63 8.66 -21.05
N GLU A 335 -14.34 9.77 -20.80
CA GLU A 335 -13.72 11.10 -20.69
C GLU A 335 -12.71 11.17 -19.53
N ILE A 336 -13.03 10.56 -18.38
CA ILE A 336 -12.13 10.50 -17.22
C ILE A 336 -10.98 9.53 -17.46
N TYR A 337 -11.21 8.44 -18.18
CA TYR A 337 -10.15 7.52 -18.58
C TYR A 337 -9.14 8.20 -19.51
N ASP A 338 -9.60 9.01 -20.46
CA ASP A 338 -8.74 9.80 -21.34
C ASP A 338 -7.90 10.81 -20.54
N GLU A 339 -8.50 11.55 -19.59
CA GLU A 339 -7.77 12.43 -18.66
C GLU A 339 -6.70 11.65 -17.88
N LEU A 340 -7.03 10.44 -17.41
CA LEU A 340 -6.10 9.61 -16.66
C LEU A 340 -4.94 9.10 -17.54
N CYS A 341 -5.18 8.88 -18.83
CA CYS A 341 -4.13 8.54 -19.79
C CYS A 341 -3.16 9.72 -20.00
N GLU A 342 -3.66 10.96 -20.06
CA GLU A 342 -2.79 12.15 -20.09
C GLU A 342 -1.95 12.28 -18.81
N VAL A 343 -2.54 11.97 -17.65
CA VAL A 343 -1.83 11.91 -16.37
C VAL A 343 -0.73 10.84 -16.40
N ARG A 344 -1.02 9.63 -16.88
CA ARG A 344 -0.05 8.53 -17.06
C ARG A 344 1.18 9.01 -17.82
N GLU A 345 0.96 9.58 -19.00
CA GLU A 345 2.04 10.05 -19.87
C GLU A 345 2.85 11.19 -19.23
N THR A 346 2.16 12.13 -18.59
CA THR A 346 2.80 13.27 -17.92
C THR A 346 3.72 12.80 -16.79
N LEU A 347 3.21 11.92 -15.92
CA LEU A 347 3.95 11.41 -14.77
C LEU A 347 5.11 10.50 -15.18
N GLU A 348 4.94 9.66 -16.20
CA GLU A 348 5.99 8.76 -16.68
C GLU A 348 7.14 9.53 -17.36
N ARG A 349 6.83 10.53 -18.19
CA ARG A 349 7.85 11.41 -18.80
C ARG A 349 8.58 12.25 -17.76
N HIS A 350 7.84 12.79 -16.80
CA HIS A 350 8.42 13.62 -15.73
C HIS A 350 9.33 12.79 -14.81
N SER A 351 8.85 11.65 -14.34
CA SER A 351 9.59 10.77 -13.43
C SER A 351 10.70 9.99 -14.15
N ARG A 352 10.61 9.87 -15.48
CA ARG A 352 11.39 8.96 -16.33
C ARG A 352 11.35 7.52 -15.82
N ASP A 353 10.23 7.16 -15.21
CA ASP A 353 10.03 5.87 -14.54
C ASP A 353 8.57 5.46 -14.49
N MET A 354 8.34 4.17 -14.30
CA MET A 354 7.02 3.63 -14.04
C MET A 354 6.52 4.18 -12.70
N VAL A 355 5.31 4.73 -12.76
CA VAL A 355 4.65 5.38 -11.64
C VAL A 355 3.46 4.53 -11.20
N ASP A 356 3.34 4.38 -9.89
CA ASP A 356 2.14 3.95 -9.18
C ASP A 356 1.38 5.21 -8.74
N LEU A 357 0.12 5.33 -9.16
CA LEU A 357 -0.75 6.46 -8.87
C LEU A 357 -2.08 6.02 -8.24
N GLU A 358 -2.52 6.79 -7.24
CA GLU A 358 -3.81 6.65 -6.59
C GLU A 358 -4.71 7.81 -7.04
N PHE A 359 -5.93 7.50 -7.46
CA PHE A 359 -6.88 8.51 -7.94
C PHE A 359 -8.28 8.31 -7.35
N THR A 360 -9.03 9.41 -7.31
CA THR A 360 -10.43 9.45 -6.90
C THR A 360 -11.21 10.27 -7.91
N ILE A 361 -12.37 9.77 -8.30
CA ILE A 361 -13.33 10.46 -9.14
C ILE A 361 -14.48 10.84 -8.22
N GLN A 362 -14.74 12.13 -8.07
CA GLN A 362 -15.87 12.63 -7.30
C GLN A 362 -16.82 13.33 -8.27
N GLU A 363 -18.01 12.77 -8.46
CA GLU A 363 -19.07 13.34 -9.29
C GLU A 363 -18.59 13.77 -10.69
N GLY A 364 -17.83 12.89 -11.36
CA GLY A 364 -17.29 13.16 -12.70
C GLY A 364 -16.09 14.10 -12.74
N LYS A 365 -15.41 14.34 -11.61
CA LYS A 365 -14.15 15.09 -11.57
C LYS A 365 -13.00 14.22 -11.07
N LEU A 366 -11.95 14.11 -11.86
CA LEU A 366 -10.73 13.38 -11.52
C LEU A 366 -9.88 14.14 -10.50
N TYR A 367 -9.36 13.42 -9.52
CA TYR A 367 -8.36 13.89 -8.59
C TYR A 367 -7.23 12.86 -8.46
N ILE A 368 -5.97 13.32 -8.53
CA ILE A 368 -4.81 12.49 -8.24
C ILE A 368 -4.39 12.71 -6.79
N VAL A 369 -4.51 11.65 -6.00
CA VAL A 369 -4.39 11.66 -4.54
C VAL A 369 -2.98 11.24 -4.11
N GLN A 370 -2.27 10.50 -4.96
CA GLN A 370 -0.88 10.12 -4.74
C GLN A 370 -0.23 9.70 -6.06
N TYR A 371 1.08 9.93 -6.18
CA TYR A 371 1.91 9.14 -7.07
C TYR A 371 3.25 8.82 -6.40
N ARG A 372 3.93 7.79 -6.89
CA ARG A 372 5.29 7.42 -6.50
C ARG A 372 5.89 6.53 -7.57
N VAL A 373 7.22 6.41 -7.58
CA VAL A 373 7.90 5.35 -8.34
C VAL A 373 7.34 4.00 -7.91
N GLY A 374 6.77 3.25 -8.85
CA GLY A 374 6.04 2.02 -8.55
C GLY A 374 6.97 0.88 -8.17
N LYS A 375 6.60 0.14 -7.11
CA LYS A 375 7.25 -1.14 -6.79
C LYS A 375 6.91 -2.16 -7.87
N ARG A 376 7.90 -2.96 -8.25
CA ARG A 376 7.83 -3.90 -9.37
C ARG A 376 8.69 -5.13 -9.12
N THR A 377 8.36 -6.24 -9.77
CA THR A 377 9.19 -7.46 -9.73
C THR A 377 10.54 -7.21 -10.41
N ALA A 378 11.53 -8.08 -10.19
CA ALA A 378 12.80 -7.98 -10.89
C ALA A 378 12.64 -8.14 -12.41
N THR A 379 11.76 -9.05 -12.86
CA THR A 379 11.42 -9.23 -14.28
C THR A 379 10.85 -7.95 -14.87
N ALA A 380 9.91 -7.32 -14.16
CA ALA A 380 9.34 -6.05 -14.58
C ALA A 380 10.38 -4.92 -14.58
N ALA A 381 11.28 -4.87 -13.60
CA ALA A 381 12.35 -3.87 -13.54
C ALA A 381 13.30 -3.99 -14.75
N LEU A 382 13.76 -5.21 -15.04
CA LEU A 382 14.59 -5.52 -16.21
C LEU A 382 13.89 -5.10 -17.50
N ASN A 383 12.64 -5.53 -17.64
CA ASN A 383 11.88 -5.28 -18.85
C ASN A 383 11.68 -3.79 -19.09
N MET A 384 11.17 -3.07 -18.09
CA MET A 384 10.93 -1.63 -18.18
C MET A 384 12.21 -0.83 -18.42
N ALA A 385 13.33 -1.20 -17.79
CA ALA A 385 14.58 -0.45 -17.96
C ALA A 385 15.08 -0.53 -19.41
N MET A 386 15.03 -1.72 -20.02
CA MET A 386 15.43 -1.92 -21.40
C MET A 386 14.42 -1.31 -22.39
N ASP A 387 13.12 -1.48 -22.16
CA ASP A 387 12.07 -0.85 -22.98
C ASP A 387 12.22 0.68 -22.98
N MET A 388 12.46 1.28 -21.81
CA MET A 388 12.63 2.74 -21.69
C MET A 388 13.92 3.26 -22.34
N LEU A 389 14.96 2.41 -22.46
CA LEU A 389 16.15 2.74 -23.23
C LEU A 389 15.84 2.75 -24.73
N GLU A 390 15.13 1.73 -25.23
CA GLU A 390 14.69 1.66 -26.63
C GLU A 390 13.77 2.83 -27.01
N GLU A 391 12.88 3.21 -26.09
CA GLU A 391 11.99 4.37 -26.21
C GLU A 391 12.72 5.72 -26.09
N SER A 392 14.03 5.72 -25.79
CA SER A 392 14.84 6.92 -25.54
C SER A 392 14.33 7.79 -24.37
N LEU A 393 13.60 7.19 -23.41
CA LEU A 393 13.15 7.86 -22.20
C LEU A 393 14.30 7.99 -21.17
N ILE A 394 15.21 7.03 -21.18
CA ILE A 394 16.42 6.99 -20.36
C ILE A 394 17.66 6.65 -21.19
N ASP A 395 18.83 6.92 -20.65
CA ASP A 395 20.12 6.48 -21.22
C ASP A 395 20.57 5.13 -20.64
N GLU A 396 21.61 4.54 -21.24
CA GLU A 396 22.11 3.21 -20.87
C GLU A 396 22.70 3.19 -19.44
N GLU A 397 23.32 4.30 -18.99
CA GLU A 397 23.80 4.44 -17.61
C GLU A 397 22.64 4.41 -16.60
N THR A 398 21.56 5.13 -16.89
CA THR A 398 20.32 5.12 -16.10
C THR A 398 19.69 3.73 -16.10
N MET A 399 19.67 3.03 -17.24
CA MET A 399 19.17 1.65 -17.33
C MET A 399 19.95 0.73 -16.37
N VAL A 400 21.29 0.78 -16.38
CA VAL A 400 22.14 -0.04 -15.50
C VAL A 400 21.88 0.27 -14.03
N LEU A 401 21.79 1.55 -13.65
CA LEU A 401 21.54 1.97 -12.26
C LEU A 401 20.10 1.71 -11.78
N ARG A 402 19.18 1.42 -12.70
CA ARG A 402 17.76 1.17 -12.41
C ARG A 402 17.54 -0.12 -11.65
N LEU A 403 18.29 -1.17 -12.02
CA LEU A 403 18.19 -2.48 -11.39
C LEU A 403 19.14 -2.52 -10.20
N LYS A 404 18.58 -2.73 -9.01
CA LYS A 404 19.41 -2.93 -7.83
C LYS A 404 20.04 -4.33 -7.86
N PRO A 405 21.26 -4.50 -7.32
CA PRO A 405 21.92 -5.81 -7.26
C PRO A 405 21.06 -6.91 -6.63
N GLU A 406 20.28 -6.58 -5.60
CA GLU A 406 19.41 -7.54 -4.93
C GLU A 406 18.27 -8.03 -5.84
N GLN A 407 17.79 -7.18 -6.76
CA GLN A 407 16.76 -7.55 -7.74
C GLN A 407 17.32 -8.48 -8.82
N LEU A 408 18.58 -8.33 -9.22
CA LEU A 408 19.21 -9.27 -10.15
C LEU A 408 19.27 -10.69 -9.57
N GLY A 409 19.55 -10.82 -8.27
CA GLY A 409 19.50 -12.10 -7.58
C GLY A 409 18.12 -12.76 -7.63
N GLN A 410 17.04 -11.97 -7.59
CA GLN A 410 15.66 -12.48 -7.69
C GLN A 410 15.35 -13.10 -9.06
N LEU A 411 16.01 -12.65 -10.13
CA LEU A 411 15.86 -13.25 -11.46
C LEU A 411 16.46 -14.65 -11.55
N LEU A 412 17.30 -15.02 -10.57
CA LEU A 412 17.97 -16.30 -10.46
C LEU A 412 17.26 -17.22 -9.45
N TYR A 413 16.11 -16.81 -8.90
CA TYR A 413 15.37 -17.64 -7.96
C TYR A 413 14.85 -18.91 -8.64
N PRO A 414 14.80 -20.03 -7.90
CA PRO A 414 14.24 -21.26 -8.43
C PRO A 414 12.80 -21.07 -8.90
N VAL A 415 12.48 -21.66 -10.05
CA VAL A 415 11.13 -21.80 -10.58
C VAL A 415 10.69 -23.25 -10.41
N ILE A 416 9.38 -23.51 -10.41
CA ILE A 416 8.90 -24.90 -10.43
C ILE A 416 9.42 -25.56 -11.70
N ASP A 417 9.86 -26.82 -11.60
CA ASP A 417 10.22 -27.61 -12.76
C ASP A 417 8.99 -27.73 -13.68
N PRO A 418 9.04 -27.22 -14.92
CA PRO A 418 7.89 -27.23 -15.82
C PRO A 418 7.33 -28.63 -16.08
N ASP A 419 8.19 -29.65 -16.13
CA ASP A 419 7.76 -31.02 -16.37
C ASP A 419 6.95 -31.55 -15.17
N ALA A 420 7.36 -31.20 -13.95
CA ALA A 420 6.64 -31.58 -12.74
C ALA A 420 5.36 -30.75 -12.54
N GLU A 421 5.38 -29.47 -12.93
CA GLU A 421 4.21 -28.60 -12.87
C GLU A 421 3.11 -29.06 -13.85
N GLU A 422 3.48 -29.56 -15.04
CA GLU A 422 2.53 -30.09 -16.02
C GLU A 422 1.82 -31.37 -15.55
N GLU A 423 2.51 -32.20 -14.74
CA GLU A 423 1.96 -33.43 -14.18
C GLU A 423 1.13 -33.19 -12.90
N ALA A 424 1.31 -32.05 -12.23
CA ALA A 424 0.64 -31.73 -10.97
C ALA A 424 -0.74 -31.08 -11.19
N GLU A 425 -1.73 -31.49 -10.40
CA GLU A 425 -3.06 -30.88 -10.41
C GLU A 425 -3.10 -29.71 -9.41
N PRO A 426 -3.43 -28.47 -9.84
CA PRO A 426 -3.52 -27.35 -8.92
C PRO A 426 -4.77 -27.46 -8.05
N ILE A 427 -4.61 -27.26 -6.75
CA ILE A 427 -5.71 -27.27 -5.77
C ILE A 427 -6.45 -25.94 -5.73
N ALA A 428 -5.76 -24.84 -6.07
CA ALA A 428 -6.35 -23.51 -6.10
C ALA A 428 -5.63 -22.60 -7.10
N LYS A 429 -6.31 -21.52 -7.48
CA LYS A 429 -5.76 -20.46 -8.32
C LYS A 429 -6.11 -19.08 -7.75
N GLY A 430 -5.14 -18.18 -7.76
CA GLY A 430 -5.30 -16.77 -7.42
C GLY A 430 -4.58 -15.85 -8.42
N LEU A 431 -4.38 -14.59 -8.03
CA LEU A 431 -3.67 -13.59 -8.82
C LEU A 431 -2.15 -13.68 -8.57
N PRO A 432 -1.32 -13.63 -9.63
CA PRO A 432 0.13 -13.75 -9.54
C PRO A 432 0.79 -12.45 -9.06
N ALA A 433 0.85 -12.24 -7.74
CA ALA A 433 1.28 -10.98 -7.14
C ALA A 433 2.80 -10.84 -6.97
N GLY A 434 3.50 -11.95 -6.75
CA GLY A 434 4.95 -12.01 -6.53
C GLY A 434 5.61 -13.14 -7.32
N PRO A 435 6.89 -13.02 -7.71
CA PRO A 435 7.52 -13.92 -8.68
C PRO A 435 7.96 -15.27 -8.06
N GLY A 436 8.22 -16.26 -8.92
CA GLY A 436 8.96 -17.48 -8.58
C GLY A 436 8.12 -18.63 -8.01
N GLY A 437 8.80 -19.75 -7.73
CA GLY A 437 8.25 -20.94 -7.09
C GLY A 437 8.70 -21.05 -5.63
N ALA A 438 7.82 -21.51 -4.74
CA ALA A 438 8.19 -21.76 -3.34
C ALA A 438 7.38 -22.90 -2.74
N SER A 439 8.06 -23.79 -2.01
CA SER A 439 7.44 -24.88 -1.25
C SER A 439 7.71 -24.70 0.23
N GLY A 440 6.74 -25.04 1.07
CA GLY A 440 6.89 -24.89 2.51
C GLY A 440 5.69 -25.37 3.32
N HIS A 441 5.83 -25.33 4.63
CA HIS A 441 4.78 -25.74 5.57
C HIS A 441 3.77 -24.62 5.77
N ILE A 442 2.48 -24.95 5.75
CA ILE A 442 1.40 -24.00 6.01
C ILE A 442 1.49 -23.48 7.45
N VAL A 443 1.37 -22.16 7.61
CA VAL A 443 1.16 -21.47 8.90
C VAL A 443 0.11 -20.37 8.73
N PHE A 444 -0.70 -20.14 9.77
CA PHE A 444 -1.88 -19.24 9.70
C PHE A 444 -1.71 -17.91 10.43
N THR A 445 -0.61 -17.75 11.17
CA THR A 445 -0.30 -16.52 11.93
C THR A 445 1.12 -16.06 11.64
N SER A 446 1.34 -14.75 11.79
CA SER A 446 2.66 -14.15 11.64
C SER A 446 3.65 -14.71 12.66
N ASP A 447 3.22 -14.91 13.90
CA ASP A 447 4.04 -15.43 14.99
C ASP A 447 4.49 -16.88 14.73
N ASP A 448 3.57 -17.74 14.27
CA ASP A 448 3.91 -19.10 13.86
C ASP A 448 4.94 -19.11 12.72
N ALA A 449 4.80 -18.20 11.75
CA ALA A 449 5.74 -18.07 10.63
C ALA A 449 7.16 -17.73 11.10
N VAL A 450 7.29 -16.76 12.02
CA VAL A 450 8.58 -16.40 12.63
C VAL A 450 9.15 -17.56 13.44
N GLU A 451 8.35 -18.18 14.31
CA GLU A 451 8.78 -19.28 15.18
C GLU A 451 9.29 -20.48 14.36
N TRP A 452 8.59 -20.84 13.29
CA TRP A 452 8.97 -21.99 12.45
C TRP A 452 10.16 -21.69 11.56
N ALA A 453 10.27 -20.48 11.01
CA ALA A 453 11.45 -20.05 10.26
C ALA A 453 12.71 -20.02 11.15
N ASP A 454 12.60 -19.58 12.40
CA ASP A 454 13.70 -19.61 13.38
C ASP A 454 14.15 -21.04 13.71
N ARG A 455 13.28 -22.04 13.51
CA ARG A 455 13.61 -23.47 13.60
C ARG A 455 14.20 -24.04 12.29
N GLY A 456 14.40 -23.21 11.28
CA GLY A 456 14.96 -23.60 9.98
C GLY A 456 13.96 -24.32 9.07
N LYS A 457 12.65 -24.10 9.25
CA LYS A 457 11.62 -24.61 8.34
C LYS A 457 11.25 -23.55 7.31
N ASP A 458 11.10 -23.96 6.06
CA ASP A 458 10.43 -23.15 5.04
C ASP A 458 8.92 -23.17 5.29
N VAL A 459 8.32 -21.99 5.37
CA VAL A 459 6.91 -21.81 5.70
C VAL A 459 6.18 -20.91 4.72
N ILE A 460 4.90 -21.19 4.52
CA ILE A 460 3.96 -20.43 3.69
C ILE A 460 2.94 -19.81 4.63
N LEU A 461 2.90 -18.48 4.68
CA LEU A 461 1.91 -17.74 5.46
C LEU A 461 0.59 -17.69 4.68
N VAL A 462 -0.44 -18.36 5.21
CA VAL A 462 -1.79 -18.42 4.65
C VAL A 462 -2.72 -17.53 5.48
N ARG A 463 -3.37 -16.55 4.84
CA ARG A 463 -4.22 -15.57 5.51
C ARG A 463 -5.48 -15.26 4.70
N GLU A 464 -6.56 -14.84 5.36
CA GLU A 464 -7.73 -14.29 4.62
C GLU A 464 -7.29 -13.05 3.82
N GLU A 465 -6.62 -12.13 4.50
CA GLU A 465 -5.93 -10.96 3.99
C GLU A 465 -4.71 -10.67 4.90
N THR A 466 -3.71 -9.95 4.42
CA THR A 466 -2.60 -9.50 5.26
C THR A 466 -2.77 -8.06 5.68
N SER A 467 -2.20 -7.74 6.83
CA SER A 467 -2.16 -6.42 7.43
C SER A 467 -0.72 -6.01 7.73
N PRO A 468 -0.49 -4.74 8.11
CA PRO A 468 0.83 -4.28 8.56
C PRO A 468 1.38 -5.01 9.79
N GLU A 469 0.55 -5.76 10.51
CA GLU A 469 0.97 -6.57 11.66
C GLU A 469 1.63 -7.89 11.22
N ASP A 470 1.35 -8.35 10.00
CA ASP A 470 1.85 -9.62 9.47
C ASP A 470 3.27 -9.52 8.87
N VAL A 471 3.91 -8.34 8.92
CA VAL A 471 5.15 -8.03 8.18
C VAL A 471 6.33 -8.90 8.57
N GLU A 472 6.46 -9.21 9.86
CA GLU A 472 7.53 -10.09 10.34
C GLU A 472 7.33 -11.52 9.84
N GLY A 473 6.10 -12.03 9.92
CA GLY A 473 5.72 -13.34 9.39
C GLY A 473 5.92 -13.42 7.88
N MET A 474 5.43 -12.43 7.12
CA MET A 474 5.64 -12.36 5.67
C MET A 474 7.13 -12.33 5.30
N ARG A 475 7.97 -11.69 6.12
CA ARG A 475 9.43 -11.68 5.94
C ARG A 475 10.08 -13.02 6.35
N ALA A 476 9.52 -13.74 7.30
CA ALA A 476 10.00 -15.07 7.69
C ALA A 476 9.62 -16.15 6.66
N SER A 477 8.44 -16.05 6.05
CA SER A 477 7.91 -17.05 5.11
C SER A 477 8.60 -17.06 3.75
N VAL A 478 8.72 -18.23 3.12
CA VAL A 478 9.19 -18.33 1.73
C VAL A 478 8.14 -17.87 0.73
N ALA A 479 6.86 -17.93 1.09
CA ALA A 479 5.75 -17.40 0.30
C ALA A 479 4.57 -16.91 1.15
N THR A 480 3.69 -16.13 0.52
CA THR A 480 2.42 -15.68 1.11
C THR A 480 1.25 -16.02 0.19
N LEU A 481 0.21 -16.62 0.77
CA LEU A 481 -1.03 -16.99 0.10
C LEU A 481 -2.20 -16.28 0.77
N THR A 482 -3.05 -15.58 0.00
CA THR A 482 -4.27 -14.99 0.56
C THR A 482 -5.55 -15.38 -0.17
N ALA A 483 -6.63 -15.55 0.58
CA ALA A 483 -7.97 -15.84 0.03
C ALA A 483 -8.58 -14.62 -0.68
N ARG A 484 -8.32 -13.41 -0.15
CA ARG A 484 -8.80 -12.14 -0.69
C ARG A 484 -7.64 -11.22 -1.11
N GLY A 485 -7.98 -10.12 -1.76
CA GLY A 485 -7.03 -9.10 -2.21
C GLY A 485 -6.80 -9.09 -3.72
N GLY A 486 -6.70 -7.89 -4.28
CA GLY A 486 -6.29 -7.66 -5.68
C GLY A 486 -4.78 -7.51 -5.84
N MET A 487 -4.35 -7.16 -7.04
CA MET A 487 -2.93 -6.91 -7.37
C MET A 487 -2.35 -5.66 -6.69
N THR A 488 -3.23 -4.87 -6.07
CA THR A 488 -2.92 -3.67 -5.29
C THR A 488 -3.07 -3.88 -3.76
N SER A 489 -3.38 -5.10 -3.32
CA SER A 489 -3.52 -5.44 -1.90
C SER A 489 -2.22 -5.30 -1.10
N HIS A 490 -2.32 -5.26 0.23
CA HIS A 490 -1.17 -5.17 1.13
C HIS A 490 -0.14 -6.29 0.86
N ALA A 491 -0.62 -7.54 0.76
CA ALA A 491 0.22 -8.70 0.46
C ALA A 491 1.02 -8.47 -0.83
N ALA A 492 0.33 -8.12 -1.92
CA ALA A 492 0.92 -7.92 -3.22
C ALA A 492 1.98 -6.78 -3.24
N LEU A 493 1.69 -5.66 -2.58
CA LEU A 493 2.61 -4.50 -2.56
C LEU A 493 3.89 -4.77 -1.77
N VAL A 494 3.78 -5.53 -0.68
CA VAL A 494 4.90 -5.83 0.21
C VAL A 494 5.79 -6.92 -0.40
N THR A 495 5.22 -8.07 -0.79
CA THR A 495 5.97 -9.22 -1.31
C THR A 495 6.66 -8.91 -2.63
N ARG A 496 6.02 -8.14 -3.53
CA ARG A 496 6.65 -7.65 -4.77
C ARG A 496 7.91 -6.85 -4.52
N GLY A 497 7.91 -6.01 -3.46
CA GLY A 497 9.09 -5.24 -3.07
C GLY A 497 10.25 -6.10 -2.55
N TRP A 498 9.93 -7.26 -1.96
CA TRP A 498 10.91 -8.21 -1.45
C TRP A 498 11.29 -9.30 -2.45
N GLY A 499 10.58 -9.39 -3.58
CA GLY A 499 10.75 -10.44 -4.59
C GLY A 499 10.32 -11.82 -4.11
N LYS A 500 9.37 -11.91 -3.18
CA LYS A 500 8.89 -13.20 -2.67
C LYS A 500 7.74 -13.76 -3.49
N CYS A 501 7.65 -15.08 -3.54
CA CYS A 501 6.50 -15.78 -4.10
C CYS A 501 5.23 -15.36 -3.37
N CYS A 502 4.21 -14.92 -4.13
CA CYS A 502 2.97 -14.45 -3.54
C CYS A 502 1.79 -14.65 -4.50
N ILE A 503 0.74 -15.24 -3.97
CA ILE A 503 -0.55 -15.42 -4.64
C ILE A 503 -1.61 -14.76 -3.77
N VAL A 504 -2.42 -13.88 -4.36
CA VAL A 504 -3.48 -13.16 -3.65
C VAL A 504 -4.85 -13.42 -4.28
N GLY A 505 -5.93 -13.28 -3.50
CA GLY A 505 -7.27 -13.44 -4.04
C GLY A 505 -7.61 -14.87 -4.51
N ALA A 506 -7.04 -15.90 -3.87
CA ALA A 506 -7.41 -17.29 -4.13
C ALA A 506 -8.76 -17.61 -3.48
N ALA A 507 -9.86 -17.20 -4.12
CA ALA A 507 -11.22 -17.23 -3.54
C ALA A 507 -11.76 -18.63 -3.20
N ALA A 508 -11.13 -19.69 -3.71
CA ALA A 508 -11.46 -21.07 -3.35
C ALA A 508 -11.08 -21.43 -1.90
N LEU A 509 -10.15 -20.68 -1.30
CA LEU A 509 -9.68 -20.92 0.06
C LEU A 509 -10.71 -20.46 1.09
N GLN A 510 -11.06 -21.36 2.01
CA GLN A 510 -11.80 -21.01 3.23
C GLN A 510 -10.88 -21.20 4.43
N ILE A 511 -10.45 -20.11 5.05
CA ILE A 511 -9.41 -20.13 6.07
C ILE A 511 -10.03 -19.97 7.46
N ASP A 512 -9.67 -20.88 8.38
CA ASP A 512 -9.92 -20.75 9.80
C ASP A 512 -8.59 -20.62 10.55
N ALA A 513 -8.19 -19.39 10.83
CA ALA A 513 -6.93 -19.12 11.52
C ALA A 513 -6.95 -19.53 13.00
N ILE A 514 -8.13 -19.72 13.61
CA ILE A 514 -8.26 -20.14 15.02
C ILE A 514 -8.03 -21.64 15.12
N GLU A 515 -8.70 -22.41 14.26
CA GLU A 515 -8.53 -23.86 14.18
C GLU A 515 -7.27 -24.25 13.38
N LYS A 516 -6.56 -23.26 12.81
CA LYS A 516 -5.30 -23.44 12.08
C LYS A 516 -5.44 -24.45 10.93
N GLN A 517 -6.48 -24.24 10.12
CA GLN A 517 -6.80 -25.06 8.96
C GLN A 517 -7.35 -24.20 7.81
N MET A 518 -7.21 -24.69 6.58
CA MET A 518 -7.93 -24.18 5.41
C MET A 518 -8.65 -25.30 4.68
N THR A 519 -9.76 -24.96 4.05
CA THR A 519 -10.53 -25.88 3.21
C THR A 519 -10.53 -25.41 1.77
N VAL A 520 -10.29 -26.33 0.83
CA VAL A 520 -10.34 -26.09 -0.61
C VAL A 520 -11.14 -27.22 -1.25
N ASP A 521 -12.24 -26.89 -1.93
CA ASP A 521 -13.16 -27.86 -2.56
C ASP A 521 -13.60 -29.05 -1.67
N GLY A 522 -13.61 -28.84 -0.34
CA GLY A 522 -14.01 -29.82 0.66
C GLY A 522 -12.87 -30.64 1.26
N GLU A 523 -11.65 -30.49 0.75
CA GLU A 523 -10.43 -31.03 1.37
C GLU A 523 -9.86 -30.07 2.41
N VAL A 524 -9.37 -30.62 3.52
CA VAL A 524 -8.86 -29.84 4.67
C VAL A 524 -7.35 -29.98 4.72
N TYR A 525 -6.67 -28.83 4.82
CA TYR A 525 -5.23 -28.69 4.98
C TYR A 525 -4.94 -28.03 6.32
N GLU A 526 -4.11 -28.66 7.14
CA GLU A 526 -3.79 -28.24 8.51
C GLU A 526 -2.43 -27.54 8.59
N GLN A 527 -2.18 -26.85 9.70
CA GLN A 527 -0.87 -26.25 9.95
C GLN A 527 0.22 -27.32 9.95
N GLY A 528 1.23 -27.13 9.11
CA GLY A 528 2.32 -28.08 8.93
C GLY A 528 2.22 -28.94 7.67
N ASP A 529 1.07 -29.00 6.99
CA ASP A 529 1.00 -29.59 5.67
C ASP A 529 1.85 -28.78 4.68
N VAL A 530 2.33 -29.43 3.63
CA VAL A 530 3.24 -28.81 2.65
C VAL A 530 2.45 -28.41 1.43
N LEU A 531 2.69 -27.18 0.96
CA LEU A 531 2.19 -26.69 -0.33
C LEU A 531 3.35 -26.22 -1.19
N THR A 532 3.08 -26.13 -2.48
CA THR A 532 3.93 -25.41 -3.44
C THR A 532 3.13 -24.32 -4.13
N LEU A 533 3.70 -23.12 -4.23
CA LEU A 533 3.11 -21.98 -4.92
C LEU A 533 3.93 -21.64 -6.16
N ASN A 534 3.23 -21.42 -7.28
CA ASN A 534 3.76 -20.68 -8.42
C ASN A 534 3.23 -19.26 -8.39
N GLY A 535 4.02 -18.32 -7.86
CA GLY A 535 3.65 -16.91 -7.80
C GLY A 535 3.57 -16.24 -9.17
N THR A 536 4.17 -16.84 -10.21
CA THR A 536 4.18 -16.32 -11.57
C THR A 536 2.89 -16.66 -12.32
N THR A 537 2.34 -17.86 -12.12
CA THR A 537 1.10 -18.33 -12.76
C THR A 537 -0.13 -18.22 -11.85
N GLY A 538 0.08 -18.01 -10.54
CA GLY A 538 -0.98 -17.92 -9.55
C GLY A 538 -1.54 -19.29 -9.12
N LEU A 539 -0.82 -20.39 -9.38
CA LEU A 539 -1.27 -21.75 -9.09
C LEU A 539 -0.74 -22.25 -7.74
N VAL A 540 -1.58 -22.98 -7.02
CA VAL A 540 -1.27 -23.61 -5.73
C VAL A 540 -1.37 -25.12 -5.88
N TYR A 541 -0.40 -25.84 -5.36
CA TYR A 541 -0.29 -27.29 -5.44
C TYR A 541 -0.16 -27.90 -4.05
N GLU A 542 -0.77 -29.07 -3.86
CA GLU A 542 -0.51 -29.90 -2.70
C GLU A 542 0.89 -30.51 -2.77
N GLY A 543 1.58 -30.54 -1.63
CA GLY A 543 2.88 -31.16 -1.50
C GLY A 543 4.05 -30.32 -2.05
N GLU A 544 5.21 -30.95 -2.10
CA GLU A 544 6.45 -30.35 -2.58
C GLU A 544 6.68 -30.72 -4.04
N LEU A 545 6.77 -29.71 -4.92
CA LEU A 545 7.17 -29.90 -6.31
C LEU A 545 8.66 -29.56 -6.50
N PRO A 546 9.38 -30.27 -7.37
CA PRO A 546 10.78 -30.00 -7.65
C PRO A 546 10.95 -28.62 -8.29
N MET A 547 12.06 -27.96 -7.94
CA MET A 547 12.42 -26.63 -8.42
C MET A 547 13.66 -26.69 -9.33
N ARG A 548 13.79 -25.74 -10.25
CA ARG A 548 14.89 -25.62 -11.21
C ARG A 548 15.40 -24.17 -11.27
N ASP A 549 16.70 -24.01 -11.50
CA ASP A 549 17.34 -22.69 -11.63
C ASP A 549 16.90 -21.97 -12.93
N SER A 550 16.71 -20.65 -12.84
CA SER A 550 16.19 -19.78 -13.91
C SER A 550 17.29 -19.15 -14.80
N THR A 551 18.34 -19.90 -15.15
CA THR A 551 19.58 -19.35 -15.73
C THR A 551 19.51 -18.91 -17.19
N SER A 552 18.38 -19.11 -17.88
CA SER A 552 18.27 -18.98 -19.34
C SER A 552 17.56 -17.71 -19.83
N ASN A 553 17.43 -16.65 -19.03
CA ASN A 553 16.71 -15.44 -19.45
C ASN A 553 17.54 -14.62 -20.48
N PRO A 554 17.15 -14.56 -21.78
CA PRO A 554 17.96 -13.89 -22.80
C PRO A 554 18.10 -12.39 -22.58
N ARG A 555 17.05 -11.77 -22.02
CA ARG A 555 17.03 -10.33 -21.75
C ARG A 555 17.96 -9.95 -20.61
N LEU A 556 18.13 -10.85 -19.63
CA LEU A 556 19.13 -10.68 -18.58
C LEU A 556 20.55 -10.72 -19.16
N ILE A 557 20.81 -11.60 -20.11
CA ILE A 557 22.12 -11.69 -20.78
C ILE A 557 22.45 -10.37 -21.49
N GLU A 558 21.53 -9.84 -22.29
CA GLU A 558 21.70 -8.56 -22.98
C GLU A 558 21.91 -7.38 -22.02
N PHE A 559 21.17 -7.36 -20.91
CA PHE A 559 21.39 -6.38 -19.85
C PHE A 559 22.80 -6.49 -19.24
N MET A 560 23.26 -7.71 -18.94
CA MET A 560 24.59 -7.95 -18.39
C MET A 560 25.72 -7.54 -19.35
N GLU A 561 25.54 -7.71 -20.66
CA GLU A 561 26.48 -7.16 -21.66
C GLU A 561 26.62 -5.65 -21.56
N SER A 562 25.53 -4.95 -21.24
CA SER A 562 25.55 -3.50 -21.02
C SER A 562 26.26 -3.15 -19.71
N VAL A 563 25.98 -3.87 -18.62
CA VAL A 563 26.69 -3.71 -17.32
C VAL A 563 28.20 -3.87 -17.50
N ASP A 564 28.61 -4.86 -18.29
CA ASP A 564 30.01 -5.18 -18.56
C ASP A 564 30.78 -4.04 -19.25
N LYS A 565 30.10 -3.16 -19.99
CA LYS A 565 30.73 -1.97 -20.59
C LYS A 565 31.16 -0.93 -19.55
N TYR A 566 30.44 -0.84 -18.43
CA TYR A 566 30.66 0.18 -17.40
C TYR A 566 31.52 -0.31 -16.24
N ARG A 567 31.56 -1.62 -15.98
CA ARG A 567 32.35 -2.16 -14.86
C ARG A 567 33.85 -2.01 -15.12
N ILE A 568 34.58 -1.62 -14.08
CA ILE A 568 36.05 -1.54 -14.09
C ILE A 568 36.66 -2.80 -13.45
N LEU A 569 35.97 -3.38 -12.47
CA LEU A 569 36.42 -4.58 -11.77
C LEU A 569 36.14 -5.82 -12.63
N GLY A 570 37.14 -6.69 -12.71
CA GLY A 570 36.94 -8.04 -13.22
C GLY A 570 36.17 -8.90 -12.21
N VAL A 571 35.23 -9.71 -12.70
CA VAL A 571 34.42 -10.60 -11.87
C VAL A 571 34.92 -12.03 -12.03
N ARG A 572 35.41 -12.63 -10.94
CA ARG A 572 35.89 -14.01 -10.90
C ARG A 572 35.03 -14.82 -9.93
N ALA A 573 34.94 -16.13 -10.14
CA ALA A 573 34.16 -17.01 -9.27
C ALA A 573 35.03 -17.74 -8.24
N ASN A 574 34.38 -18.15 -7.15
CA ASN A 574 34.91 -19.16 -6.25
C ASN A 574 34.27 -20.48 -6.67
N ALA A 575 35.06 -21.43 -7.16
CA ALA A 575 34.55 -22.71 -7.66
C ALA A 575 35.52 -23.82 -7.26
N ASP A 576 34.99 -24.91 -6.71
CA ASP A 576 35.79 -25.99 -6.13
C ASP A 576 35.84 -27.25 -7.03
N ASN A 577 34.98 -27.33 -8.04
CA ASN A 577 34.89 -28.43 -8.99
C ASN A 577 34.64 -27.94 -10.44
N PRO A 578 34.80 -28.81 -11.47
CA PRO A 578 34.57 -28.44 -12.86
C PRO A 578 33.14 -27.98 -13.17
N GLU A 579 32.14 -28.54 -12.51
CA GLU A 579 30.72 -28.20 -12.71
C GLU A 579 30.42 -26.76 -12.26
N ASP A 580 30.84 -26.37 -11.05
CA ASP A 580 30.71 -25.00 -10.53
C ASP A 580 31.49 -24.00 -11.39
N ALA A 581 32.68 -24.39 -11.87
CA ALA A 581 33.50 -23.54 -12.73
C ALA A 581 32.85 -23.31 -14.10
N GLN A 582 32.19 -24.33 -14.64
CA GLN A 582 31.42 -24.24 -15.89
C GLN A 582 30.19 -23.34 -15.72
N GLN A 583 29.43 -23.51 -14.64
CA GLN A 583 28.27 -22.65 -14.33
C GLN A 583 28.71 -21.19 -14.15
N ALA A 584 29.79 -20.95 -13.41
CA ALA A 584 30.34 -19.61 -13.24
C ALA A 584 30.73 -18.95 -14.58
N LEU A 585 31.34 -19.70 -15.50
CA LEU A 585 31.69 -19.22 -16.82
C LEU A 585 30.45 -18.85 -17.64
N GLU A 586 29.37 -19.64 -17.53
CA GLU A 586 28.07 -19.37 -18.19
C GLU A 586 27.44 -18.06 -17.70
N PHE A 587 27.66 -17.69 -16.45
CA PHE A 587 27.27 -16.39 -15.88
C PHE A 587 28.25 -15.24 -16.16
N GLY A 588 29.29 -15.47 -16.97
CA GLY A 588 30.25 -14.44 -17.37
C GLY A 588 31.46 -14.26 -16.44
N ALA A 589 31.75 -15.22 -15.56
CA ALA A 589 32.98 -15.14 -14.76
C ALA A 589 34.24 -15.17 -15.64
N GLU A 590 35.17 -14.26 -15.37
CA GLU A 590 36.42 -14.09 -16.13
C GLU A 590 37.56 -15.00 -15.63
N GLY A 591 37.22 -15.97 -14.78
CA GLY A 591 38.13 -16.97 -14.23
C GLY A 591 37.83 -17.31 -12.78
N ILE A 592 38.63 -18.20 -12.19
CA ILE A 592 38.47 -18.66 -10.80
C ILE A 592 39.37 -17.85 -9.87
N GLY A 593 38.78 -17.02 -9.01
CA GLY A 593 39.50 -16.17 -8.05
C GLY A 593 39.95 -16.93 -6.80
N LEU A 594 39.24 -18.00 -6.46
CA LEU A 594 39.52 -18.89 -5.34
C LEU A 594 39.08 -20.31 -5.68
N LEU A 595 39.99 -21.27 -5.52
CA LEU A 595 39.77 -22.72 -5.58
C LEU A 595 40.24 -23.26 -4.23
N ARG A 596 39.34 -23.81 -3.40
CA ARG A 596 39.67 -24.19 -2.02
C ARG A 596 40.35 -25.55 -1.89
#